data_AF-S2J0W1-F1
#
_entry.id   AF-S2J0W1-F1
#
_cell.length_a   1.000
_cell.length_b   1.000
_cell.length_c   1.000
_cell.angle_alpha   90.00
_cell.angle_beta   90.00
_cell.angle_gamma   90.00
#
_symmetry.space_group_name_H-M   'P 1'
#
loop_
_entity.id
_entity.type
_entity.pdbx_description
1 polymer ?
#
loop_
_entity_poly.entity_id
_entity_poly.type
_entity_poly.pdbx_seq_one_letter_code
_entity_poly.pdbx_strand_id
1 'polypeptide(L)'
;MTNRPRSSFWDEHWQGTIIENQTIAFFTTKTTLSTMTCRNEKRPMAPSATHGYQFLYFTSRGRERISKIRAGFNVLDLQQGRILDIHYPENNTISFLVHNDYADTVIAAMSKLPSSTLITEFDPCASSLLRDPKYHQSTDSSFLTSEATRIFQERLIRIVQRLHVPHVQLAVARDFCFTHQWITTD
;
A
#
# COMPACT_ATOMS: atom_id res chain seq x y z
N MET A 1 28.25 45.76 -4.89
CA MET A 1 29.55 45.29 -4.37
C MET A 1 29.44 45.25 -2.85
N THR A 2 28.97 44.13 -2.27
CA THR A 2 29.74 42.96 -1.79
C THR A 2 30.33 43.18 -0.39
N ASN A 3 29.65 42.64 0.63
CA ASN A 3 30.15 41.56 1.51
C ASN A 3 29.41 41.55 2.86
N ARG A 4 28.59 40.52 3.11
CA ARG A 4 28.27 40.06 4.47
C ARG A 4 29.21 38.89 4.79
N PRO A 5 29.82 38.83 5.98
CA PRO A 5 30.63 37.69 6.38
C PRO A 5 29.76 36.49 6.77
N ARG A 6 30.28 35.30 6.46
CA ARG A 6 29.91 33.99 7.03
C ARG A 6 30.42 33.90 8.48
N SER A 7 29.58 33.41 9.40
CA SER A 7 30.06 32.56 10.50
C SER A 7 28.91 31.77 11.15
N SER A 8 29.09 30.43 11.15
CA SER A 8 28.72 29.49 12.22
C SER A 8 27.36 29.66 12.92
N PHE A 9 26.39 28.84 12.52
CA PHE A 9 25.19 28.53 13.31
C PHE A 9 25.08 27.00 13.47
N TRP A 10 26.08 26.43 14.14
CA TRP A 10 26.04 25.11 14.75
C TRP A 10 26.32 25.34 16.23
N ASP A 11 25.68 24.52 17.07
CA ASP A 11 25.61 24.58 18.53
C ASP A 11 24.52 25.48 19.10
N GLU A 12 23.34 24.89 19.30
CA GLU A 12 22.75 24.85 20.65
C GLU A 12 21.71 23.73 20.79
N HIS A 13 21.75 23.14 21.98
CA HIS A 13 21.08 21.94 22.47
C HIS A 13 19.58 21.80 22.16
N TRP A 14 19.20 20.61 21.69
CA TRP A 14 17.87 20.04 21.95
C TRP A 14 18.05 18.72 22.71
N GLN A 15 18.03 18.81 24.04
CA GLN A 15 17.53 17.74 24.88
C GLN A 15 16.01 17.87 24.90
N GLY A 16 15.28 16.82 24.53
CA GLY A 16 13.82 16.85 24.59
C GLY A 16 13.12 15.70 23.88
N THR A 17 12.91 14.63 24.66
CA THR A 17 11.66 13.87 24.72
C THR A 17 11.33 12.89 23.58
N ILE A 18 11.43 11.61 23.95
CA ILE A 18 10.79 10.44 23.38
C ILE A 18 9.33 10.77 23.03
N ILE A 19 8.96 10.70 21.75
CA ILE A 19 7.56 10.75 21.34
C ILE A 19 7.07 9.30 21.26
N GLU A 20 6.69 8.81 22.44
CA GLU A 20 5.76 7.70 22.58
C GLU A 20 4.36 8.14 22.10
N ASN A 21 3.65 7.19 21.51
CA ASN A 21 2.19 7.17 21.33
C ASN A 21 1.60 8.10 20.27
N GLN A 22 1.56 7.58 19.03
CA GLN A 22 0.39 7.77 18.17
C GLN A 22 -0.21 6.41 17.79
N THR A 23 -0.72 5.72 18.79
CA THR A 23 -1.72 4.65 18.64
C THR A 23 -2.98 5.28 18.07
N ILE A 24 -3.31 4.95 16.82
CA ILE A 24 -4.50 5.51 16.19
C ILE A 24 -5.74 4.78 16.72
N ALA A 25 -6.49 5.49 17.55
CA ALA A 25 -7.83 5.13 17.97
C ALA A 25 -8.79 5.14 16.76
N PHE A 26 -8.95 4.00 16.08
CA PHE A 26 -9.97 3.83 15.02
C PHE A 26 -11.22 3.06 15.46
N PHE A 27 -11.32 2.62 16.72
CA PHE A 27 -12.50 1.90 17.20
C PHE A 27 -12.94 2.39 18.57
N THR A 28 -13.72 3.47 18.61
CA THR A 28 -14.66 3.71 19.72
C THR A 28 -15.63 4.84 19.39
N THR A 29 -16.84 4.48 18.99
CA THR A 29 -18.02 5.21 19.47
C THR A 29 -18.90 4.21 20.23
N LYS A 30 -19.01 4.45 21.54
CA LYS A 30 -19.91 3.75 22.46
C LYS A 30 -21.36 4.04 22.08
N THR A 31 -22.14 3.00 21.80
CA THR A 31 -23.61 3.04 21.98
C THR A 31 -24.04 1.79 22.76
N THR A 32 -24.45 2.05 23.99
CA THR A 32 -25.23 1.28 24.97
C THR A 32 -25.65 -0.17 24.64
N LEU A 33 -25.23 -1.08 25.52
CA LEU A 33 -25.73 -2.43 25.71
C LEU A 33 -27.24 -2.44 25.99
N SER A 34 -27.99 -3.21 25.21
CA SER A 34 -29.25 -3.80 25.65
C SER A 34 -29.30 -5.27 25.22
N THR A 35 -29.61 -6.11 26.19
CA THR A 35 -29.75 -7.57 26.17
C THR A 35 -30.41 -8.11 24.91
N MET A 36 -29.71 -8.98 24.17
CA MET A 36 -30.35 -10.01 23.37
C MET A 36 -29.69 -11.37 23.61
N THR A 37 -30.49 -12.21 24.24
CA THR A 37 -30.35 -13.64 24.46
C THR A 37 -30.01 -14.38 23.17
N CYS A 38 -29.16 -15.40 23.30
CA CYS A 38 -28.73 -16.29 22.23
C CYS A 38 -29.89 -16.77 21.34
N ARG A 39 -29.78 -16.51 20.03
CA ARG A 39 -30.46 -17.30 19.00
C ARG A 39 -29.38 -17.83 18.05
N ASN A 40 -29.36 -19.14 17.93
CA ASN A 40 -28.44 -19.94 17.12
C ASN A 40 -28.34 -19.47 15.66
N GLU A 41 -27.20 -19.86 15.07
CA GLU A 41 -27.04 -20.21 13.66
C GLU A 41 -26.57 -19.09 12.71
N LYS A 42 -25.25 -18.91 12.69
CA LYS A 42 -24.39 -19.11 11.51
C LYS A 42 -22.94 -19.16 12.00
N ARG A 43 -22.28 -20.31 11.83
CA ARG A 43 -20.82 -20.35 11.86
C ARG A 43 -20.34 -19.28 10.87
N PRO A 44 -19.30 -18.47 11.16
CA PRO A 44 -18.65 -17.73 10.08
C PRO A 44 -18.24 -18.80 9.06
N MET A 45 -18.86 -18.76 7.89
CA MET A 45 -18.41 -19.59 6.77
C MET A 45 -16.92 -19.34 6.66
N ALA A 46 -16.13 -20.41 6.58
CA ALA A 46 -14.72 -20.28 6.25
C ALA A 46 -14.64 -19.31 5.06
N PRO A 47 -13.89 -18.20 5.14
CA PRO A 47 -13.80 -17.29 4.02
C PRO A 47 -13.37 -18.14 2.83
N SER A 48 -14.14 -18.12 1.73
CA SER A 48 -13.71 -18.86 0.55
C SER A 48 -12.32 -18.35 0.19
N ALA A 49 -11.45 -19.24 -0.30
CA ALA A 49 -10.07 -18.88 -0.68
C ALA A 49 -10.00 -17.72 -1.71
N THR A 50 -11.13 -17.35 -2.30
CA THR A 50 -11.34 -16.28 -3.28
C THR A 50 -11.63 -14.90 -2.67
N HIS A 51 -12.00 -14.77 -1.41
CA HIS A 51 -12.29 -13.46 -0.78
C HIS A 51 -11.03 -12.78 -0.27
N GLY A 52 -10.19 -12.30 -1.19
CA GLY A 52 -8.96 -11.59 -0.87
C GLY A 52 -8.60 -10.56 -1.92
N TYR A 53 -7.60 -9.75 -1.58
CA TYR A 53 -7.04 -8.76 -2.48
C TYR A 53 -5.58 -9.08 -2.76
N GLN A 54 -5.16 -8.80 -3.99
CA GLN A 54 -3.77 -8.99 -4.40
C GLN A 54 -3.26 -7.81 -5.20
N PHE A 55 -1.94 -7.63 -5.13
CA PHE A 55 -1.22 -6.69 -5.98
C PHE A 55 -0.73 -7.40 -7.22
N LEU A 56 -1.13 -6.91 -8.38
CA LEU A 56 -0.58 -7.34 -9.67
C LEU A 56 0.49 -6.36 -10.10
N TYR A 57 1.69 -6.87 -10.36
CA TYR A 57 2.83 -6.07 -10.79
C TYR A 57 3.08 -6.23 -12.29
N PHE A 58 3.15 -5.12 -13.00
CA PHE A 58 3.45 -5.09 -14.42
C PHE A 58 4.65 -4.20 -14.71
N THR A 59 5.41 -4.56 -15.75
CA THR A 59 6.44 -3.69 -16.29
C THR A 59 5.80 -2.45 -16.94
N SER A 60 6.45 -1.31 -16.80
CA SER A 60 6.03 -0.04 -17.36
C SER A 60 7.25 0.71 -17.92
N ARG A 61 7.06 1.41 -19.03
CA ARG A 61 8.13 2.23 -19.63
C ARG A 61 8.46 3.47 -18.79
N GLY A 62 7.55 3.86 -17.90
CA GLY A 62 7.73 5.01 -17.02
C GLY A 62 6.42 5.41 -16.36
N ARG A 63 6.52 6.42 -15.49
CA ARG A 63 5.37 6.91 -14.75
C ARG A 63 4.43 7.70 -15.65
N GLU A 64 3.21 7.20 -15.81
CA GLU A 64 2.13 7.91 -16.48
C GLU A 64 1.19 8.56 -15.46
N ARG A 65 0.40 9.54 -15.90
CA ARG A 65 -0.65 10.13 -15.07
C ARG A 65 -1.71 9.06 -14.78
N ILE A 66 -2.12 8.92 -13.52
CA ILE A 66 -3.13 7.93 -13.10
C ILE A 66 -4.44 8.09 -13.89
N SER A 67 -4.84 9.32 -14.22
CA SER A 67 -6.02 9.58 -15.05
C SER A 67 -5.92 8.98 -16.46
N LYS A 68 -4.72 9.03 -17.08
CA LYS A 68 -4.47 8.46 -18.40
C LYS A 68 -4.53 6.93 -18.35
N ILE A 69 -3.97 6.32 -17.30
CA ILE A 69 -4.02 4.87 -17.08
C ILE A 69 -5.47 4.41 -16.92
N ARG A 70 -6.24 5.13 -16.09
CA ARG A 70 -7.67 4.85 -15.90
C ARG A 70 -8.49 5.02 -17.18
N ALA A 71 -8.16 6.00 -18.02
CA ALA A 71 -8.76 6.13 -19.34
C ALA A 71 -8.39 4.96 -20.27
N GLY A 72 -7.15 4.46 -20.19
CA GLY A 72 -6.68 3.30 -20.94
C GLY A 72 -7.42 2.00 -20.59
N PHE A 73 -7.87 1.84 -19.35
CA PHE A 73 -8.68 0.68 -18.95
C PHE A 73 -9.99 0.56 -19.72
N ASN A 74 -10.63 1.66 -20.11
CA ASN A 74 -11.83 1.61 -20.94
C ASN A 74 -11.54 1.04 -22.34
N VAL A 75 -10.35 1.30 -22.89
CA VAL A 75 -9.93 0.77 -24.20
C VAL A 75 -9.68 -0.74 -24.12
N LEU A 76 -9.26 -1.22 -22.95
CA LEU A 76 -9.01 -2.64 -22.67
C LEU A 76 -10.24 -3.39 -22.17
N ASP A 77 -11.40 -2.73 -22.12
CA ASP A 77 -12.66 -3.27 -21.55
C ASP A 77 -12.54 -3.71 -20.08
N LEU A 78 -11.71 -2.98 -19.31
CA LEU A 78 -11.53 -3.20 -17.89
C LEU A 78 -12.44 -2.30 -17.05
N GLN A 79 -13.08 -2.89 -16.04
CA GLN A 79 -13.93 -2.18 -15.10
C GLN A 79 -13.07 -1.38 -14.12
N GLN A 80 -12.99 -0.05 -14.33
CA GLN A 80 -12.18 0.85 -13.50
C GLN A 80 -12.49 0.78 -12.00
N GLY A 81 -13.76 0.52 -11.62
CA GLY A 81 -14.18 0.42 -10.22
C GLY A 81 -13.74 -0.86 -9.51
N ARG A 82 -13.35 -1.90 -10.27
CA ARG A 82 -12.78 -3.16 -9.72
C ARG A 82 -11.29 -3.04 -9.41
N ILE A 83 -10.61 -2.05 -10.01
CA ILE A 83 -9.21 -1.71 -9.75
C ILE A 83 -9.19 -0.65 -8.65
N LEU A 84 -8.93 -1.11 -7.43
CA LEU A 84 -9.08 -0.34 -6.20
C LEU A 84 -8.03 0.76 -6.09
N ASP A 85 -6.77 0.42 -6.40
CA ASP A 85 -5.66 1.34 -6.35
C ASP A 85 -4.68 1.09 -7.50
N ILE A 86 -4.01 2.17 -7.90
CA ILE A 86 -2.94 2.17 -8.89
C ILE A 86 -1.77 2.91 -8.27
N HIS A 87 -0.65 2.23 -8.10
CA HIS A 87 0.55 2.87 -7.58
C HIS A 87 1.81 2.35 -8.27
N TYR A 88 2.90 3.08 -8.05
CA TYR A 88 4.20 2.77 -8.63
C TYR A 88 5.15 2.41 -7.49
N PRO A 89 5.41 1.12 -7.24
CA PRO A 89 6.41 0.72 -6.26
C PRO A 89 7.82 1.17 -6.68
N GLU A 90 8.09 1.15 -7.99
CA GLU A 90 9.34 1.55 -8.65
C GLU A 90 9.03 2.39 -9.91
N ASN A 91 10.04 3.02 -10.52
CA ASN A 91 9.86 3.87 -11.71
C ASN A 91 9.35 3.11 -12.95
N ASN A 92 9.73 1.83 -13.08
CA ASN A 92 9.44 1.00 -14.24
C ASN A 92 8.44 -0.12 -13.93
N THR A 93 7.81 -0.06 -12.76
CA THR A 93 6.91 -1.10 -12.28
C THR A 93 5.63 -0.43 -11.82
N ILE A 94 4.51 -0.86 -12.38
CA ILE A 94 3.18 -0.42 -11.98
C ILE A 94 2.49 -1.55 -11.21
N SER A 95 1.79 -1.19 -10.15
CA SER A 95 1.04 -2.12 -9.32
C SER A 95 -0.45 -1.76 -9.33
N PHE A 96 -1.29 -2.79 -9.47
CA PHE A 96 -2.74 -2.67 -9.38
C PHE A 96 -3.25 -3.48 -8.20
N LEU A 97 -4.03 -2.85 -7.33
CA LEU A 97 -4.76 -3.55 -6.27
C LEU A 97 -6.12 -4.01 -6.81
N VAL A 98 -6.34 -5.32 -6.81
CA VAL A 98 -7.55 -5.95 -7.36
C VAL A 98 -8.06 -7.05 -6.43
N HIS A 99 -9.35 -7.34 -6.53
CA HIS A 99 -9.92 -8.54 -5.90
C HIS A 99 -9.44 -9.80 -6.64
N ASN A 100 -9.26 -10.90 -5.94
CA ASN A 100 -8.74 -12.15 -6.51
C ASN A 100 -9.55 -12.64 -7.71
N ASP A 101 -10.89 -12.62 -7.63
CA ASP A 101 -11.78 -13.00 -8.74
C ASP A 101 -11.58 -12.16 -10.02
N TYR A 102 -11.03 -10.95 -9.91
CA TYR A 102 -10.84 -10.05 -11.05
C TYR A 102 -9.41 -10.07 -11.59
N ALA A 103 -8.48 -10.74 -10.91
CA ALA A 103 -7.07 -10.74 -11.28
C ALA A 103 -6.82 -11.35 -12.65
N ASP A 104 -7.41 -12.51 -12.94
CA ASP A 104 -7.26 -13.19 -14.24
C ASP A 104 -7.76 -12.32 -15.40
N THR A 105 -8.84 -11.56 -15.18
CA THR A 105 -9.37 -10.63 -16.18
C THR A 105 -8.38 -9.51 -16.48
N VAL A 106 -7.74 -8.95 -15.44
CA VAL A 106 -6.73 -7.91 -15.59
C VAL A 106 -5.48 -8.45 -16.28
N ILE A 107 -5.02 -9.64 -15.90
CA ILE A 107 -3.86 -10.29 -16.53
C ILE A 107 -4.14 -10.54 -18.02
N ALA A 108 -5.32 -11.07 -18.37
CA ALA A 108 -5.72 -11.33 -19.74
C ALA A 108 -5.91 -10.06 -20.58
N ALA A 109 -6.32 -8.95 -19.98
CA ALA A 109 -6.42 -7.67 -20.66
C ALA A 109 -5.05 -7.03 -20.89
N MET A 110 -4.19 -7.07 -19.87
CA MET A 110 -2.84 -6.50 -19.93
C MET A 110 -1.91 -7.31 -20.85
N SER A 111 -2.12 -8.62 -21.01
CA SER A 111 -1.34 -9.46 -21.94
C SER A 111 -1.56 -9.08 -23.41
N LYS A 112 -2.66 -8.40 -23.73
CA LYS A 112 -2.90 -7.84 -25.08
C LYS A 112 -1.98 -6.66 -25.40
N LEU A 113 -1.39 -6.03 -24.37
CA LEU A 113 -0.48 -4.91 -24.54
C LEU A 113 0.96 -5.42 -24.68
N PRO A 114 1.67 -5.08 -25.78
CA PRO A 114 3.04 -5.54 -25.99
C PRO A 114 4.05 -4.91 -25.01
N SER A 115 3.68 -3.81 -24.35
CA SER A 115 4.53 -3.09 -23.41
C SER A 115 4.36 -3.50 -21.95
N SER A 116 3.44 -4.43 -21.65
CA SER A 116 3.11 -4.84 -20.30
C SER A 116 3.44 -6.32 -20.10
N THR A 117 4.41 -6.59 -19.23
CA THR A 117 4.76 -7.95 -18.81
C THR A 117 4.40 -8.12 -17.35
N LEU A 118 3.70 -9.21 -17.01
CA LEU A 118 3.40 -9.57 -15.63
C LEU A 118 4.71 -9.97 -14.92
N ILE A 119 4.94 -9.42 -13.73
CA ILE A 119 6.07 -9.76 -12.87
C ILE A 119 5.52 -10.64 -11.75
N THR A 120 5.89 -11.92 -11.73
CA THR A 120 5.40 -12.87 -10.70
C THR A 120 6.20 -12.77 -9.40
N GLU A 121 7.52 -12.59 -9.50
CA GLU A 121 8.45 -12.58 -8.35
C GLU A 121 8.83 -11.16 -7.92
N PHE A 122 7.84 -10.29 -7.70
CA PHE A 122 8.10 -8.94 -7.20
C PHE A 122 8.03 -8.88 -5.67
N ASP A 123 9.17 -8.64 -5.02
CA ASP A 123 9.23 -8.39 -3.58
C ASP A 123 9.21 -6.87 -3.29
N PRO A 124 8.12 -6.32 -2.72
CA PRO A 124 8.02 -4.90 -2.40
C PRO A 124 8.89 -4.47 -1.21
N CYS A 125 9.41 -5.42 -0.42
CA CYS A 125 10.27 -5.17 0.74
C CYS A 125 11.76 -5.33 0.42
N ALA A 126 12.12 -5.58 -0.84
CA ALA A 126 13.50 -5.77 -1.24
C ALA A 126 14.32 -4.48 -1.03
N SER A 127 15.52 -4.63 -0.44
CA SER A 127 16.45 -3.52 -0.21
C SER A 127 16.86 -2.81 -1.51
N SER A 128 16.85 -3.51 -2.64
CA SER A 128 17.18 -2.98 -3.98
C SER A 128 16.21 -1.93 -4.51
N LEU A 129 15.00 -1.84 -3.93
CA LEU A 129 13.99 -0.83 -4.29
C LEU A 129 14.29 0.54 -3.66
N LEU A 130 15.11 0.59 -2.60
CA LEU A 130 15.52 1.84 -1.96
C LEU A 130 16.64 2.52 -2.75
N ARG A 131 16.24 3.39 -3.70
CA ARG A 131 17.18 4.19 -4.52
C ARG A 131 17.34 5.63 -4.07
N ASP A 132 16.83 5.99 -2.90
CA ASP A 132 16.99 7.34 -2.38
C ASP A 132 18.49 7.61 -2.07
N PRO A 133 19.07 8.73 -2.53
CA PRO A 133 20.43 9.13 -2.16
C PRO A 133 20.71 9.09 -0.66
N LYS A 134 19.69 9.25 0.20
CA LYS A 134 19.81 9.11 1.65
C LYS A 134 20.35 7.75 2.11
N TYR A 135 20.04 6.68 1.40
CA TYR A 135 20.42 5.31 1.78
C TYR A 135 21.63 4.77 1.01
N HIS A 136 22.20 5.53 0.07
CA HIS A 136 23.33 5.09 -0.78
C HIS A 136 24.60 4.76 0.02
N GLN A 137 24.77 5.39 1.19
CA GLN A 137 25.94 5.17 2.06
C GLN A 137 25.71 4.03 3.06
N SER A 138 24.49 3.54 3.20
CA SER A 138 24.15 2.47 4.13
C SER A 138 24.48 1.12 3.50
N THR A 139 25.42 0.38 4.10
CA THR A 139 25.81 -0.97 3.65
C THR A 139 25.02 -2.07 4.37
N ASP A 140 24.35 -1.72 5.48
CA ASP A 140 23.61 -2.65 6.30
C ASP A 140 22.32 -3.11 5.63
N SER A 141 22.36 -4.29 5.00
CA SER A 141 21.20 -4.85 4.29
C SER A 141 19.99 -5.05 5.20
N SER A 142 20.18 -5.38 6.48
CA SER A 142 19.07 -5.57 7.43
C SER A 142 18.31 -4.27 7.70
N PHE A 143 19.03 -3.17 7.84
CA PHE A 143 18.46 -1.83 8.00
C PHE A 143 17.74 -1.37 6.73
N LEU A 144 18.31 -1.64 5.56
CA LEU A 144 17.65 -1.32 4.29
C LEU A 144 16.35 -2.10 4.13
N THR A 145 16.34 -3.39 4.45
CA THR A 145 15.12 -4.20 4.40
C THR A 145 14.06 -3.68 5.39
N SER A 146 14.42 -3.36 6.63
CA SER A 146 13.45 -2.84 7.60
C SER A 146 12.86 -1.50 7.18
N GLU A 147 13.66 -0.62 6.60
CA GLU A 147 13.20 0.66 6.08
C GLU A 147 12.31 0.51 4.83
N ALA A 148 12.64 -0.45 3.95
CA ALA A 148 11.81 -0.79 2.81
C ALA A 148 10.44 -1.32 3.27
N THR A 149 10.42 -2.21 4.26
CA THR A 149 9.19 -2.69 4.91
C THR A 149 8.39 -1.55 5.52
N ARG A 150 9.04 -0.63 6.26
CA ARG A 150 8.37 0.53 6.85
C ARG A 150 7.68 1.40 5.79
N ILE A 151 8.39 1.69 4.68
CA ILE A 151 7.84 2.47 3.56
C ILE A 151 6.70 1.73 2.88
N PHE A 152 6.82 0.41 2.71
CA PHE A 152 5.76 -0.41 2.15
C PHE A 152 4.50 -0.38 3.03
N GLN A 153 4.64 -0.57 4.34
CA GLN A 153 3.54 -0.47 5.31
C GLN A 153 2.86 0.90 5.28
N GLU A 154 3.65 1.99 5.27
CA GLU A 154 3.12 3.34 5.16
C GLU A 154 2.31 3.54 3.86
N ARG A 155 2.77 2.95 2.75
CA ARG A 155 2.03 2.97 1.48
C ARG A 155 0.71 2.21 1.59
N LEU A 156 0.68 1.03 2.23
CA LEU A 156 -0.56 0.27 2.44
C LEU A 156 -1.59 1.05 3.25
N ILE A 157 -1.16 1.71 4.34
CA ILE A 157 -2.04 2.57 5.15
C ILE A 157 -2.63 3.69 4.28
N ARG A 158 -1.77 4.37 3.49
CA ARG A 158 -2.23 5.41 2.56
C ARG A 158 -3.17 4.87 1.49
N ILE A 159 -2.98 3.64 1.01
CA ILE A 159 -3.88 2.99 0.04
C ILE A 159 -5.27 2.83 0.67
N VAL A 160 -5.34 2.24 1.86
CA VAL A 160 -6.60 2.05 2.59
C VAL A 160 -7.29 3.39 2.82
N GLN A 161 -6.57 4.43 3.23
CA GLN A 161 -7.13 5.77 3.44
C GLN A 161 -7.67 6.43 2.16
N ARG A 162 -7.10 6.14 0.99
CA ARG A 162 -7.60 6.65 -0.30
C ARG A 162 -8.88 5.97 -0.78
N LEU A 163 -9.20 4.78 -0.26
CA LEU A 163 -10.42 4.08 -0.65
C LEU A 163 -11.64 4.78 -0.06
N HIS A 164 -12.43 5.43 -0.91
CA HIS A 164 -13.60 6.20 -0.49
C HIS A 164 -14.80 5.33 -0.08
N VAL A 165 -14.85 4.06 -0.50
CA VAL A 165 -15.99 3.18 -0.25
C VAL A 165 -15.79 2.47 1.10
N PRO A 166 -16.60 2.74 2.14
CA PRO A 166 -16.30 2.29 3.50
C PRO A 166 -16.24 0.77 3.66
N HIS A 167 -17.13 0.04 2.99
CA HIS A 167 -17.15 -1.43 3.09
C HIS A 167 -15.95 -2.08 2.39
N VAL A 168 -15.51 -1.52 1.25
CA VAL A 168 -14.30 -1.99 0.54
C VAL A 168 -13.05 -1.63 1.33
N GLN A 169 -12.99 -0.41 1.87
CA GLN A 169 -11.90 0.04 2.73
C GLN A 169 -11.70 -0.91 3.91
N LEU A 170 -12.79 -1.25 4.62
CA LEU A 170 -12.73 -2.18 5.75
C LEU A 170 -12.33 -3.59 5.31
N ALA A 171 -12.84 -4.08 4.17
CA ALA A 171 -12.47 -5.39 3.66
C ALA A 171 -10.98 -5.48 3.30
N VAL A 172 -10.44 -4.47 2.59
CA VAL A 172 -9.02 -4.39 2.24
C VAL A 172 -8.14 -4.27 3.49
N ALA A 173 -8.52 -3.42 4.45
CA ALA A 173 -7.79 -3.28 5.70
C ALA A 173 -7.73 -4.60 6.47
N ARG A 174 -8.85 -5.33 6.55
CA ARG A 174 -8.89 -6.64 7.20
C ARG A 174 -8.02 -7.65 6.48
N ASP A 175 -8.04 -7.68 5.15
CA ASP A 175 -7.20 -8.58 4.37
C ASP A 175 -5.70 -8.30 4.59
N PHE A 176 -5.30 -7.03 4.60
CA PHE A 176 -3.92 -6.63 4.85
C PHE A 176 -3.43 -7.01 6.26
N CYS A 177 -4.28 -6.89 7.28
CA CYS A 177 -3.91 -7.23 8.65
C CYS A 177 -3.95 -8.73 8.93
N PHE A 178 -4.99 -9.45 8.47
CA PHE A 178 -5.26 -10.81 8.90
C PHE A 178 -4.82 -11.89 7.90
N THR A 179 -4.92 -11.62 6.60
CA THR A 179 -4.56 -12.59 5.55
C THR A 179 -3.07 -12.48 5.25
N HIS A 180 -2.61 -11.27 4.93
CA HIS A 180 -1.24 -11.05 4.47
C HIS A 180 -0.26 -10.69 5.60
N GLN A 181 -0.78 -10.26 6.75
CA GLN A 181 0.02 -9.76 7.89
C GLN A 181 1.02 -8.66 7.48
N TRP A 182 0.68 -7.87 6.47
CA TRP A 182 1.56 -6.81 5.97
C TRP A 182 1.58 -5.60 6.91
N ILE A 183 0.48 -5.34 7.60
CA ILE A 183 0.37 -4.26 8.58
C ILE A 183 0.32 -4.89 9.98
N THR A 184 1.25 -4.49 10.84
CA THR A 184 1.26 -4.89 12.24
C THR A 184 0.31 -4.00 13.03
N THR A 185 -0.48 -4.58 13.94
CA THR A 185 -1.44 -3.87 14.81
C THR A 185 -0.83 -3.34 16.11
N ASP A 186 0.50 -3.39 16.24
CA ASP A 186 1.23 -3.10 17.49
C ASP A 186 1.27 -1.60 17.83
#